data_AF-A0A239AC69-F1
#
_entry.id   AF-A0A239AC69-F1
#
_cell.length_a   1.000
_cell.length_b   1.000
_cell.length_c   1.000
_cell.angle_alpha   90.00
_cell.angle_beta   90.00
_cell.angle_gamma   90.00
#
_symmetry.space_group_name_H-M   'P 1'
#
loop_
_entity.id
_entity.type
_entity.pdbx_description
1 polymer ?
#
loop_
_entity_poly.entity_id
_entity_poly.type
_entity_poly.pdbx_seq_one_letter_code
_entity_poly.pdbx_strand_id
1 'polypeptide(L)'
;MRSTLLSVPYEWEDWALAALAGIEAYEVRQTLEARRRWPRRAMSATGIAVLTVWGRTSTGRPLVVAVYQATDFTWKIIGARDMNDDELIEFSRWEETR
;
A
#
# COMPACT_ATOMS: atom_id res chain seq x y z
N MET A 1 -28.52 1.30 -7.37
CA MET A 1 -27.74 0.29 -6.61
C MET A 1 -26.35 0.86 -6.35
N ARG A 2 -26.06 1.32 -5.13
CA ARG A 2 -24.70 1.69 -4.73
C ARG A 2 -24.02 0.42 -4.25
N SER A 3 -22.95 0.02 -4.93
CA SER A 3 -22.07 -1.06 -4.47
C SER A 3 -21.45 -0.59 -3.16
N THR A 4 -21.78 -1.24 -2.05
CA THR A 4 -21.06 -1.08 -0.80
C THR A 4 -19.66 -1.65 -1.04
N LEU A 5 -18.70 -0.78 -1.37
CA LEU A 5 -17.29 -1.14 -1.31
C LEU A 5 -17.04 -1.55 0.13
N LEU A 6 -16.97 -2.86 0.38
CA LEU A 6 -16.40 -3.39 1.61
C LEU A 6 -14.96 -2.88 1.64
N SER A 7 -14.76 -1.75 2.33
CA SER A 7 -13.44 -1.30 2.74
C SER A 7 -12.87 -2.44 3.56
N VAL A 8 -11.80 -3.05 3.06
CA VAL A 8 -11.01 -3.97 3.87
C VAL A 8 -10.43 -3.10 5.00
N PRO A 9 -10.76 -3.37 6.27
CA PRO A 9 -10.22 -2.58 7.35
C PRO A 9 -8.71 -2.83 7.42
N TYR A 10 -7.95 -1.75 7.25
CA TYR A 10 -6.51 -1.73 7.46
C TYR A 10 -6.26 -1.12 8.83
N GLU A 11 -5.52 -1.85 9.66
CA GLU A 11 -5.06 -1.39 10.96
C GLU A 11 -3.54 -1.17 10.90
N TRP A 12 -3.02 -0.29 11.74
CA TRP A 12 -1.58 -0.14 11.88
C TRP A 12 -1.02 -1.20 12.82
N GLU A 13 0.18 -1.70 12.55
CA GLU A 13 0.98 -2.25 13.63
C GLU A 13 1.43 -1.16 14.61
N ASP A 14 1.57 -1.52 15.88
CA ASP A 14 1.87 -0.59 16.98
C ASP A 14 3.13 0.25 16.71
N TRP A 15 4.12 -0.34 16.03
CA TRP A 15 5.39 0.30 15.71
C TRP A 15 5.42 0.99 14.33
N ALA A 16 4.48 0.65 13.43
CA ALA A 16 4.61 1.00 12.02
C ALA A 16 4.41 2.49 11.74
N LEU A 17 3.53 3.17 12.50
CA LEU A 17 3.33 4.62 12.38
C LEU A 17 4.60 5.41 12.69
N ALA A 18 5.29 5.05 13.77
CA ALA A 18 6.51 5.73 14.19
C ALA A 18 7.70 5.47 13.25
N ALA A 19 7.64 4.40 12.44
CA ALA A 19 8.68 4.02 11.49
C ALA A 19 8.53 4.71 10.13
N LEU A 20 7.46 5.47 9.88
CA LEU A 20 7.30 6.22 8.64
C LEU A 20 8.34 7.32 8.54
N ALA A 21 8.99 7.42 7.37
CA ALA A 21 10.00 8.43 7.09
C ALA A 21 9.47 9.42 6.05
N GLY A 22 8.97 10.58 6.50
CA GLY A 22 8.47 11.64 5.62
C GLY A 22 7.23 11.25 4.81
N ILE A 23 6.45 10.27 5.31
CA ILE A 23 5.16 9.85 4.76
C ILE A 23 4.13 9.95 5.87
N GLU A 24 3.02 10.62 5.58
CA GLU A 24 1.95 10.79 6.54
C GLU A 24 0.98 9.59 6.52
N ALA A 25 0.39 9.28 7.68
CA ALA A 25 -0.55 8.17 7.79
C ALA A 25 -1.76 8.29 6.82
N TYR A 26 -2.19 9.52 6.54
CA TYR A 26 -3.26 9.76 5.58
C TYR A 26 -2.83 9.48 4.13
N GLU A 27 -1.56 9.69 3.77
CA GLU A 27 -1.04 9.38 2.44
C GLU A 27 -1.04 7.87 2.19
N VAL A 28 -0.67 7.09 3.22
CA VAL A 28 -0.77 5.62 3.18
C VAL A 28 -2.21 5.18 2.95
N ARG A 29 -3.16 5.77 3.68
CA ARG A 29 -4.57 5.46 3.51
C ARG A 29 -5.09 5.83 2.12
N GLN A 30 -4.72 6.99 1.58
CA GLN A 30 -5.06 7.39 0.22
C GLN A 30 -4.56 6.37 -0.82
N THR A 31 -3.34 5.87 -0.66
CA THR A 31 -2.77 4.85 -1.55
C THR A 31 -3.54 3.53 -1.48
N LEU A 32 -3.91 3.08 -0.28
CA LEU A 32 -4.69 1.85 -0.07
C LEU A 32 -6.13 1.96 -0.60
N GLU A 33 -6.71 3.16 -0.54
CA GLU A 33 -8.06 3.46 -1.02
C GLU A 33 -8.10 3.86 -2.50
N ALA A 34 -6.95 4.06 -3.14
CA ALA A 34 -6.86 4.52 -4.53
C ALA A 34 -7.60 3.58 -5.49
N ARG A 35 -8.30 4.18 -6.47
CA ARG A 35 -8.99 3.44 -7.54
C ARG A 35 -8.01 2.62 -8.38
N ARG A 36 -6.85 3.21 -8.69
CA ARG A 36 -5.74 2.57 -9.39
C ARG A 36 -4.67 2.20 -8.37
N ARG A 37 -4.79 0.99 -7.82
CA ARG A 37 -3.79 0.39 -6.95
C ARG A 37 -3.48 -1.03 -7.40
N TRP A 38 -2.23 -1.45 -7.26
CA TRP A 38 -1.76 -2.74 -7.71
C TRP A 38 -1.19 -3.56 -6.54
N PRO A 39 -1.93 -4.58 -6.07
CA PRO A 39 -1.42 -5.53 -5.10
C PRO A 39 -0.33 -6.43 -5.72
N ARG A 40 0.83 -6.54 -5.07
CA ARG A 40 1.97 -7.37 -5.49
C ARG A 40 2.55 -8.14 -4.30
N ARG A 41 2.80 -9.43 -4.49
CA ARG A 41 3.56 -10.22 -3.50
C ARG A 41 5.00 -9.73 -3.47
N ALA A 42 5.56 -9.59 -2.28
CA ALA A 42 6.94 -9.21 -2.07
C ALA A 42 7.56 -10.01 -0.92
N MET A 43 8.88 -9.91 -0.81
CA MET A 43 9.68 -10.44 0.30
C MET A 43 10.29 -9.27 1.04
N SER A 44 10.19 -9.26 2.37
CA SER A 44 10.94 -8.30 3.20
C SER A 44 12.45 -8.60 3.09
N ALA A 45 13.29 -7.64 3.52
CA ALA A 45 14.73 -7.84 3.63
C ALA A 45 15.10 -9.01 4.58
N THR A 46 14.21 -9.37 5.51
CA THR A 46 14.36 -10.48 6.45
C THR A 46 13.73 -11.80 5.95
N GLY A 47 13.26 -11.85 4.70
CA GLY A 47 12.70 -13.08 4.10
C GLY A 47 11.25 -13.38 4.51
N ILE A 48 10.48 -12.38 4.96
CA ILE A 48 9.06 -12.53 5.30
C ILE A 48 8.20 -12.21 4.08
N ALA A 49 7.26 -13.10 3.75
CA ALA A 49 6.31 -12.89 2.67
C ALA A 49 5.29 -11.82 3.07
N VAL A 50 5.22 -10.76 2.29
CA VAL A 50 4.31 -9.63 2.52
C VAL A 50 3.52 -9.34 1.25
N LEU A 51 2.36 -8.72 1.42
CA LEU A 51 1.64 -8.11 0.30
C LEU A 51 2.04 -6.63 0.27
N THR A 52 2.46 -6.15 -0.89
CA THR A 52 2.62 -4.72 -1.13
C THR A 52 1.46 -4.21 -1.97
N VAL A 53 1.04 -2.98 -1.72
CA VAL A 53 0.03 -2.27 -2.51
C VAL A 53 0.69 -1.02 -3.07
N TRP A 54 0.79 -1.00 -4.39
CA TRP A 54 1.42 0.08 -5.14
C TRP A 54 0.32 1.04 -5.59
N GLY A 55 0.51 2.34 -5.38
CA GLY A 55 -0.49 3.32 -5.77
C GLY A 55 0.03 4.74 -5.66
N ARG A 56 -0.85 5.70 -5.97
CA ARG A 56 -0.57 7.13 -5.78
C ARG A 56 -1.45 7.70 -4.70
N THR A 57 -0.90 8.63 -3.94
CA THR A 57 -1.69 9.52 -3.07
C THR A 57 -2.61 10.40 -3.93
N SER A 58 -3.51 11.14 -3.27
CA SER A 58 -4.37 12.12 -3.95
C SER A 58 -3.61 13.24 -4.67
N THR A 59 -2.38 13.53 -4.24
CA THR A 59 -1.49 14.51 -4.86
C THR A 59 -0.58 13.91 -5.94
N GLY A 60 -0.68 12.60 -6.19
CA GLY A 60 0.08 11.89 -7.22
C GLY A 60 1.39 11.27 -6.76
N ARG A 61 1.76 11.40 -5.47
CA ARG A 61 2.99 10.82 -4.91
C ARG A 61 2.92 9.29 -4.97
N PRO A 62 3.89 8.60 -5.61
CA PRO A 62 3.86 7.15 -5.76
C PRO A 62 4.41 6.44 -4.52
N LEU A 63 3.60 5.59 -3.90
CA LEU A 63 3.97 4.86 -2.68
C LEU A 63 3.84 3.34 -2.86
N VAL A 64 4.72 2.62 -2.17
CA VAL A 64 4.58 1.19 -1.87
C VAL A 64 4.16 1.07 -0.41
N VAL A 65 2.97 0.49 -0.18
CA VAL A 65 2.48 0.20 1.17
C VAL A 65 2.59 -1.29 1.45
N ALA A 66 3.27 -1.69 2.51
CA ALA A 66 3.41 -3.08 2.91
C ALA A 66 2.34 -3.45 3.95
N VAL A 67 1.63 -4.54 3.68
CA VAL A 67 0.59 -5.09 4.54
C VAL A 67 0.75 -6.60 4.68
N TYR A 68 0.24 -7.15 5.77
CA TYR A 68 0.06 -8.59 5.92
C TYR A 68 -1.31 -8.89 6.51
N GLN A 69 -1.80 -10.10 6.26
CA GLN A 69 -3.08 -10.56 6.80
C GLN A 69 -2.85 -11.14 8.19
N ALA A 70 -3.39 -10.49 9.22
CA ALA A 70 -3.26 -10.94 10.61
C ALA A 70 -4.35 -11.95 10.98
N THR A 71 -5.57 -11.76 10.48
CA THR A 71 -6.72 -12.67 10.63
C THR A 71 -7.59 -12.62 9.37
N ASP A 72 -8.61 -13.48 9.27
CA ASP A 72 -9.45 -13.63 8.07
C ASP A 72 -10.05 -12.32 7.53
N PHE A 73 -10.20 -11.28 8.37
CA PHE A 73 -10.77 -9.99 7.98
C PHE A 73 -9.90 -8.77 8.30
N THR A 74 -8.71 -8.97 8.87
CA THR A 74 -7.86 -7.85 9.34
C THR A 74 -6.53 -7.85 8.61
N TRP A 75 -6.26 -6.73 7.93
CA TRP A 75 -4.96 -6.46 7.33
C TRP A 75 -4.22 -5.44 8.17
N LYS A 76 -2.96 -5.73 8.45
CA LYS A 76 -2.10 -4.84 9.20
C LYS A 76 -1.05 -4.17 8.31
N ILE A 77 -0.94 -2.86 8.43
CA ILE A 77 0.05 -2.02 7.78
C ILE A 77 1.34 -2.10 8.60
N ILE A 78 2.42 -2.51 7.93
CA ILE A 78 3.75 -2.64 8.54
C ILE A 78 4.74 -1.60 8.01
N GLY A 79 4.32 -0.76 7.06
CA GLY A 79 5.11 0.37 6.61
C GLY A 79 4.71 0.88 5.25
N ALA A 80 5.27 2.02 4.87
CA ALA A 80 5.19 2.58 3.55
C ALA A 80 6.51 3.26 3.18
N ARG A 81 6.79 3.34 1.89
CA ARG A 81 7.92 4.11 1.34
C ARG A 81 7.55 4.66 -0.03
N ASP A 82 8.30 5.65 -0.48
CA ASP A 82 8.29 6.05 -1.88
C ASP A 82 8.68 4.86 -2.78
N MET A 83 8.05 4.79 -3.95
CA MET A 83 8.56 3.92 -5.02
C MET A 83 9.96 4.40 -5.43
N ASN A 84 10.86 3.45 -5.71
CA ASN A 84 12.09 3.79 -6.41
C ASN A 84 11.83 3.94 -7.92
N ASP A 85 12.84 4.36 -8.69
CA ASP A 85 12.69 4.66 -10.13
C ASP A 85 12.22 3.45 -10.94
N ASP A 86 12.77 2.26 -10.70
CA ASP A 86 12.40 1.04 -11.42
C ASP A 86 10.95 0.63 -11.12
N GLU A 87 10.54 0.75 -9.87
CA GLU A 87 9.17 0.47 -9.43
C GLU A 87 8.19 1.48 -10.00
N LEU A 88 8.56 2.77 -10.06
CA LEU A 88 7.72 3.80 -10.66
C LEU A 88 7.53 3.55 -12.17
N ILE A 89 8.59 3.14 -12.88
CA ILE A 89 8.50 2.76 -14.30
C ILE A 89 7.57 1.56 -14.47
N GLU A 90 7.75 0.52 -13.66
CA GLU A 90 6.90 -0.68 -13.72
C GLU A 90 5.44 -0.35 -13.39
N PHE A 91 5.20 0.43 -12.34
CA PHE A 91 3.88 0.86 -11.92
C PHE A 91 3.19 1.67 -13.01
N SER A 92 3.89 2.63 -13.61
CA SER A 92 3.33 3.51 -14.66
C SER A 92 2.90 2.71 -15.89
N ARG A 93 3.70 1.71 -16.31
CA ARG A 93 3.31 0.79 -17.40
C ARG A 93 2.06 -0.02 -17.05
N TRP A 94 1.93 -0.46 -15.80
CA TRP A 94 0.71 -1.14 -15.37
C TRP A 94 -0.50 -0.20 -15.36
N GLU A 95 -0.33 1.06 -14.93
CA GLU A 95 -1.40 2.07 -14.89
C GLU A 95 -2.01 2.32 -16.28
N GLU A 96 -1.22 2.20 -17.34
CA GLU A 96 -1.69 2.32 -18.74
C GLU A 96 -2.65 1.20 -19.16
N THR A 97 -2.66 0.07 -18.45
CA THR A 97 -3.51 -1.10 -18.74
C THR A 97 -4.86 -1.11 -18.01
N ARG A 98 -5.18 -0.08 -17.20
CA ARG A 98 -6.29 -0.06 -16.23
C ARG A 98 -7.19 1.18 -16.24
#